data_AF-A0A3B0QZJ7-F1
#
_entry.id   AF-A0A3B0QZJ7-F1
#
_cell.length_a   1.000
_cell.length_b   1.000
_cell.length_c   1.000
_cell.angle_alpha   90.00
_cell.angle_beta   90.00
_cell.angle_gamma   90.00
#
_symmetry.space_group_name_H-M   'P 1'
#
loop_
_entity.id
_entity.type
_entity.pdbx_description
1 polymer ?
#
loop_
_entity_poly.entity_id
_entity_poly.type
_entity_poly.pdbx_seq_one_letter_code
_entity_poly.pdbx_strand_id
1 'polypeptide(L)'
;RYLFVSEDGAICEAATFKDNRMKVEKEVDPGDRLIENWDIIVKFKDARALRNYLFSEDQDILNLILTNDVEVEGNLNYLFKFGFISKDLLRKTGLDKLQLN
;
A
#
# COMPACT_ATOMS: atom_id res chain seq x y z
N ARG A 1 1.68 -2.28 10.82
CA ARG A 1 0.46 -2.98 10.40
C ARG A 1 -0.22 -2.09 9.40
N TYR A 2 -0.29 -2.57 8.17
CA TYR A 2 -0.84 -1.87 7.03
C TYR A 2 -2.20 -2.45 6.74
N LEU A 3 -3.19 -1.62 6.49
CA LEU A 3 -4.48 -2.05 5.94
C LEU A 3 -4.70 -1.40 4.58
N PHE A 4 -5.02 -2.21 3.59
CA PHE A 4 -5.26 -1.81 2.20
C PHE A 4 -6.71 -2.06 1.84
N VAL A 5 -7.39 -1.01 1.39
CA VAL A 5 -8.82 -1.01 1.14
C VAL A 5 -9.10 -0.42 -0.24
N SER A 6 -9.77 -1.16 -1.12
CA SER A 6 -10.34 -0.54 -2.31
C SER A 6 -11.63 0.22 -1.97
N GLU A 7 -11.94 1.26 -2.74
CA GLU A 7 -13.14 2.08 -2.57
C GLU A 7 -14.43 1.25 -2.66
N ASP A 8 -14.46 0.27 -3.57
CA ASP A 8 -15.57 -0.69 -3.73
C ASP A 8 -15.62 -1.78 -2.63
N GLY A 9 -14.61 -1.80 -1.74
CA GLY A 9 -14.48 -2.79 -0.67
C GLY A 9 -14.11 -4.20 -1.12
N ALA A 10 -13.91 -4.44 -2.43
CA ALA A 10 -13.52 -5.75 -2.96
C ALA A 10 -12.14 -6.21 -2.49
N ILE A 11 -11.26 -5.26 -2.14
CA ILE A 11 -9.98 -5.49 -1.50
C ILE A 11 -10.06 -4.95 -0.08
N CYS A 12 -9.82 -5.84 0.88
CA CYS A 12 -9.62 -5.52 2.29
C CYS A 12 -8.55 -6.49 2.82
N GLU A 13 -7.28 -6.08 2.69
CA GLU A 13 -6.14 -6.94 3.02
C GLU A 13 -5.19 -6.22 3.96
N ALA A 14 -4.63 -6.95 4.92
CA ALA A 14 -3.65 -6.42 5.85
C ALA A 14 -2.26 -6.99 5.58
N ALA A 15 -1.24 -6.14 5.72
CA ALA A 15 0.15 -6.56 5.74
C ALA A 15 0.77 -6.26 7.11
N THR A 16 1.38 -7.27 7.72
CA THR A 16 2.14 -7.11 8.96
C THR A 16 3.60 -7.47 8.73
N PHE A 17 4.49 -6.66 9.29
CA PHE A 17 5.93 -6.88 9.23
C PHE A 17 6.44 -7.17 10.63
N LYS A 18 7.05 -8.34 10.80
CA LYS A 18 7.68 -8.75 12.06
C LYS A 18 8.86 -9.66 11.74
N ASP A 19 9.98 -9.47 12.47
CA ASP A 19 11.19 -10.29 12.31
C ASP A 19 11.68 -10.39 10.85
N ASN A 20 11.68 -9.24 10.15
CA ASN A 20 12.04 -9.10 8.73
C ASN A 20 11.18 -9.94 7.76
N ARG A 21 9.98 -10.37 8.18
CA ARG A 21 9.04 -11.11 7.34
C ARG A 21 7.74 -10.34 7.20
N MET A 22 7.19 -10.36 5.99
CA MET A 22 5.85 -9.88 5.70
C MET A 22 4.86 -11.05 5.80
N LYS A 23 3.76 -10.85 6.51
CA LYS A 23 2.59 -11.72 6.47
C LYS A 23 1.44 -10.91 5.87
N VAL A 24 0.73 -11.52 4.93
CA VAL A 24 -0.49 -10.97 4.34
C VAL A 24 -1.69 -11.71 4.93
N GLU A 25 -2.67 -10.95 5.36
CA GLU A 25 -3.96 -11.44 5.85
C GLU A 25 -5.02 -10.95 4.88
N LYS A 26 -5.72 -11.90 4.27
CA LYS A 26 -6.77 -11.63 3.27
C LYS A 26 -8.13 -11.65 3.95
N GLU A 27 -9.11 -11.04 3.30
CA GLU A 27 -10.51 -11.04 3.76
C GLU A 27 -10.65 -10.46 5.17
N VAL A 28 -9.90 -9.39 5.46
CA VAL A 28 -10.03 -8.66 6.73
C VAL A 28 -11.42 -8.05 6.80
N ASP A 29 -12.11 -8.18 7.93
CA ASP A 29 -13.44 -7.63 8.10
C ASP A 29 -13.38 -6.10 7.92
N PRO A 30 -14.21 -5.49 7.06
CA PRO A 30 -14.31 -4.04 6.96
C PRO A 30 -14.60 -3.33 8.30
N GLY A 31 -15.25 -4.01 9.25
CA GLY A 31 -15.44 -3.55 10.63
C GLY A 31 -14.14 -3.45 11.43
N ASP A 32 -13.15 -4.30 11.15
CA ASP A 32 -11.84 -4.27 11.81
C ASP A 32 -11.02 -3.02 11.46
N ARG A 33 -11.38 -2.30 10.37
CA ARG A 33 -10.79 -1.01 9.99
C ARG A 33 -10.78 -0.01 11.15
N LEU A 34 -11.79 -0.06 12.01
CA LEU A 34 -12.00 0.88 13.12
C LEU A 34 -11.65 0.31 14.50
N ILE A 35 -11.37 -1.00 14.58
CA ILE A 35 -11.27 -1.73 15.84
C ILE A 35 -9.82 -2.16 16.14
N GLU A 36 -8.98 -2.31 15.11
CA GLU A 36 -7.58 -2.71 15.21
C GLU A 36 -6.61 -1.50 15.22
N ASN A 37 -5.48 -1.62 15.92
CA ASN A 37 -4.40 -0.62 15.95
C ASN A 37 -3.56 -0.66 14.66
N TRP A 38 -4.12 -0.17 13.56
CA TRP A 38 -3.40 -0.01 12.29
C TRP A 38 -2.39 1.14 12.38
N ASP A 39 -1.15 0.92 11.94
CA ASP A 39 -0.17 2.01 11.81
C ASP A 39 -0.56 2.96 10.67
N ILE A 40 -1.22 2.39 9.66
CA ILE A 40 -1.73 3.10 8.49
C ILE A 40 -2.87 2.32 7.84
N ILE A 41 -3.89 3.04 7.39
CA ILE A 41 -4.95 2.58 6.51
C ILE A 41 -4.80 3.32 5.18
N VAL A 42 -4.73 2.56 4.09
CA VAL A 42 -4.60 3.07 2.72
C VAL A 42 -5.86 2.69 1.97
N LYS A 43 -6.71 3.67 1.71
CA LYS A 43 -7.86 3.51 0.83
C LYS A 43 -7.49 3.97 -0.57
N PHE A 44 -7.85 3.20 -1.58
CA PHE A 44 -7.49 3.50 -2.96
C PHE A 44 -8.67 3.22 -3.88
N LYS A 45 -8.76 3.99 -4.96
CA LYS A 45 -9.86 3.84 -5.93
C LYS A 45 -9.93 2.44 -6.54
N ASP A 46 -8.79 1.95 -7.04
CA ASP A 46 -8.66 0.64 -7.65
C ASP A 46 -7.22 0.09 -7.55
N ALA A 47 -7.02 -1.18 -7.92
CA ALA A 47 -5.70 -1.82 -7.88
C ALA A 47 -4.64 -1.10 -8.74
N ARG A 48 -5.06 -0.38 -9.80
CA ARG A 48 -4.15 0.40 -10.64
C ARG A 48 -3.66 1.65 -9.90
N ALA A 49 -4.54 2.33 -9.18
CA ALA A 49 -4.17 3.47 -8.31
C ALA A 49 -3.11 3.05 -7.28
N LEU A 50 -3.34 1.92 -6.57
CA LEU A 50 -2.37 1.40 -5.60
C LEU A 50 -1.04 0.99 -6.26
N ARG A 51 -1.09 0.32 -7.43
CA ARG A 51 0.11 -0.07 -8.17
C ARG A 51 0.93 1.14 -8.61
N ASN A 52 0.28 2.13 -9.22
CA ASN A 52 0.93 3.35 -9.68
C ASN A 52 1.60 4.07 -8.51
N TYR A 53 0.93 4.08 -7.34
CA TYR A 53 1.51 4.57 -6.10
C TYR A 53 2.78 3.81 -5.68
N LEU A 54 2.73 2.48 -5.60
CA LEU A 54 3.87 1.69 -5.09
C LEU A 54 5.11 1.77 -5.97
N PHE A 55 4.92 2.00 -7.27
CA PHE A 55 5.97 1.84 -8.27
C PHE A 55 6.30 3.11 -9.07
N SER A 56 5.69 4.25 -8.74
CA SER A 56 6.02 5.55 -9.37
C SER A 56 7.52 5.83 -9.27
N GLU A 57 8.18 6.23 -10.37
CA GLU A 57 9.64 6.46 -10.42
C GLU A 57 10.07 7.53 -9.42
N ASP A 58 9.47 8.71 -9.52
CA ASP A 58 9.48 9.68 -8.44
C ASP A 58 8.51 9.18 -7.36
N GLN A 59 8.93 9.12 -6.10
CA GLN A 59 8.02 8.82 -4.97
C GLN A 59 7.08 10.02 -4.74
N ASP A 60 6.34 10.40 -5.77
CA ASP A 60 5.39 11.48 -5.82
C ASP A 60 4.06 11.03 -5.19
N ILE A 61 4.21 10.40 -4.03
CA ILE A 61 3.17 10.01 -3.10
C ILE A 61 2.30 11.21 -2.77
N LEU A 62 2.91 12.40 -2.72
CA LEU A 62 2.19 13.66 -2.58
C LEU A 62 1.27 13.91 -3.76
N ASN A 63 1.72 13.74 -5.00
CA ASN A 63 0.87 13.92 -6.18
C ASN A 63 -0.32 12.94 -6.19
N LEU A 64 -0.15 11.69 -5.79
CA LEU A 64 -1.24 10.71 -5.74
C LEU A 64 -2.23 10.92 -4.59
N ILE A 65 -1.76 11.47 -3.46
CA ILE A 65 -2.65 11.98 -2.41
C ILE A 65 -3.41 13.21 -2.94
N LEU A 66 -2.73 14.10 -3.68
CA LEU A 66 -3.32 15.33 -4.23
C LEU A 66 -4.32 15.06 -5.36
N THR A 67 -4.22 13.95 -6.10
CA THR A 67 -5.23 13.54 -7.10
C THR A 67 -6.46 12.85 -6.50
N ASN A 68 -6.52 12.65 -5.18
CA ASN A 68 -7.57 11.87 -4.49
C ASN A 68 -7.68 10.41 -4.96
N ASP A 69 -6.66 9.85 -5.60
CA ASP A 69 -6.66 8.43 -5.99
C ASP A 69 -6.37 7.51 -4.79
N VAL A 70 -5.80 8.07 -3.73
CA VAL A 70 -5.48 7.39 -2.46
C VAL A 70 -5.81 8.30 -1.27
N GLU A 71 -6.61 7.80 -0.34
CA GLU A 71 -6.84 8.39 0.99
C GLU A 71 -6.05 7.60 2.03
N VAL A 72 -5.46 8.31 2.99
CA VAL A 72 -4.59 7.71 4.01
C VAL A 72 -5.02 8.15 5.39
N GLU A 73 -5.19 7.18 6.29
CA GLU A 73 -5.40 7.43 7.72
C GLU A 73 -4.23 6.83 8.52
N GLY A 74 -3.75 7.54 9.54
CA GLY A 74 -2.63 7.11 10.37
C GLY A 74 -1.29 7.74 9.97
N ASN A 75 -0.19 7.02 10.18
CA ASN A 75 1.16 7.57 10.05
C ASN A 75 1.72 7.35 8.63
N LEU A 76 1.77 8.44 7.86
CA LEU A 76 2.25 8.46 6.47
C LEU A 76 3.69 7.92 6.29
N ASN A 77 4.55 7.96 7.32
CA ASN A 77 5.89 7.37 7.25
C ASN A 77 5.86 5.86 6.94
N TYR A 78 4.80 5.17 7.37
CA TYR A 78 4.64 3.76 7.03
C TYR A 78 4.38 3.57 5.53
N LEU A 79 3.62 4.48 4.90
CA LEU A 79 3.38 4.46 3.45
C LEU A 79 4.70 4.58 2.68
N PHE A 80 5.51 5.60 3.02
CA PHE A 80 6.85 5.79 2.45
C PHE A 80 7.74 4.55 2.63
N LYS A 81 7.74 3.96 3.84
CA LYS A 81 8.48 2.73 4.14
C LYS A 81 8.02 1.57 3.25
N PHE A 82 6.72 1.41 3.04
CA PHE A 82 6.18 0.33 2.21
C PHE A 82 6.57 0.52 0.74
N GLY A 83 6.40 1.73 0.20
CA GLY A 83 6.85 2.05 -1.17
C GLY A 83 8.35 1.80 -1.38
N PHE A 84 9.19 2.14 -0.39
CA PHE A 84 10.62 1.81 -0.43
C PHE A 84 10.87 0.30 -0.48
N ILE A 85 10.22 -0.49 0.38
CA ILE A 85 10.36 -1.96 0.41
C ILE A 85 9.91 -2.58 -0.91
N SER A 86 8.80 -2.11 -1.47
CA SER A 86 8.27 -2.58 -2.76
C SER A 86 9.26 -2.31 -3.91
N LYS A 87 9.82 -1.10 -4.00
CA LYS A 87 10.85 -0.77 -4.99
C LYS A 87 12.12 -1.59 -4.82
N ASP A 88 12.60 -1.76 -3.58
CA ASP A 88 13.77 -2.58 -3.30
C ASP A 88 13.56 -4.06 -3.70
N LEU A 89 12.37 -4.60 -3.45
CA LEU A 89 11.99 -5.95 -3.88
C LEU A 89 11.98 -6.08 -5.42
N LEU A 90 11.41 -5.12 -6.15
CA LEU A 90 11.43 -5.12 -7.61
C LEU A 90 12.86 -5.11 -8.15
N ARG A 91 13.71 -4.25 -7.61
CA ARG A 91 15.13 -4.17 -8.00
C ARG A 91 15.87 -5.49 -7.75
N LYS A 92 15.65 -6.12 -6.59
CA LYS A 92 16.29 -7.40 -6.23
C LYS A 92 15.81 -8.56 -7.10
N THR A 93 14.58 -8.49 -7.59
CA THR A 93 13.97 -9.53 -8.45
C THR A 93 14.17 -9.24 -9.95
N GLY A 94 14.70 -8.08 -10.32
CA GLY A 94 14.84 -7.63 -11.71
C GLY A 94 13.51 -7.29 -12.40
N LEU A 95 12.42 -7.21 -11.63
CA LEU A 95 11.06 -6.92 -12.14
C LEU A 95 10.84 -5.42 -12.39
N ASP A 96 11.73 -4.57 -11.89
CA ASP A 96 11.78 -3.13 -12.19
C ASP A 96 11.94 -2.87 -13.70
N LYS A 97 12.71 -3.72 -14.39
CA LYS A 97 12.93 -3.62 -15.85
C LYS A 97 11.73 -4.02 -16.72
N LEU A 98 10.72 -4.67 -16.14
CA LEU A 98 9.53 -5.13 -16.87
C LEU A 98 8.40 -4.09 -16.87
N GLN A 99 8.53 -2.99 -16.13
CA GLN A 99 7.48 -1.97 -16.01
C GLN A 99 7.65 -0.77 -16.96
N LEU A 100 8.65 -0.80 -17.86
CA LEU A 100 8.93 0.23 -18.88
C LEU A 100 8.14 0.04 -20.19
N ASN A 101 7.10 -0.80 -20.21
CA ASN A 101 6.25 -1.03 -21.38
C ASN A 101 4.79 -0.64 -21.10
#